data_AF-A0A1C6F6D1-F1
#
_entry.id   AF-A0A1C6F6D1-F1
#
_cell.length_a   1.000
_cell.length_b   1.000
_cell.length_c   1.000
_cell.angle_alpha   90.00
_cell.angle_beta   90.00
_cell.angle_gamma   90.00
#
_symmetry.space_group_name_H-M   'P 1'
#
loop_
_entity.id
_entity.type
_entity.pdbx_description
1 polymer ?
#
loop_
_entity_poly.entity_id
_entity_poly.type
_entity_poly.pdbx_seq_one_letter_code
_entity_poly.pdbx_strand_id
1 'polypeptide(L)'
;MKKKILITVLTILFAIISCSGCALWDNEVNELNGSITGNTYNAGFYTNQGENFMNVSGQKIDLQSNVIKEKTYNSDNGWGYNQTLSSVVTVIIDGKTIESCGSTMIFAENGLNPEVDFNSPEVIKSTSDGSFGDNVFIASIVNKYKNYFGKSRVVVIQSQLGDPICAYSGNEVYWEVCQDLPKTTKLMIDGKALYIHRANFQIIDKNLL
;
A
#
# COMPACT_ATOMS: atom_id res chain seq x y z
N MET A 1 7.78 -68.96 19.57
CA MET A 1 8.79 -68.00 19.05
C MET A 1 8.36 -67.31 17.76
N LYS A 2 7.83 -68.05 16.76
CA LYS A 2 7.39 -67.47 15.45
C LYS A 2 6.35 -66.34 15.55
N LYS A 3 5.35 -66.43 16.44
CA LYS A 3 4.35 -65.36 16.65
C LYS A 3 4.92 -64.07 17.27
N LYS A 4 5.93 -64.16 18.14
CA LYS A 4 6.58 -62.99 18.75
C LYS A 4 7.45 -62.24 17.73
N ILE A 5 8.18 -62.99 16.88
CA ILE A 5 8.96 -62.42 15.78
C ILE A 5 8.07 -61.71 14.77
N LEU A 6 6.91 -62.29 14.42
CA LEU A 6 5.96 -61.66 13.50
C LEU A 6 5.41 -60.33 14.04
N ILE A 7 5.09 -60.27 15.33
CA ILE A 7 4.60 -59.04 15.98
C ILE A 7 5.69 -57.96 16.03
N THR A 8 6.93 -58.33 16.31
CA THR A 8 8.08 -57.40 16.32
C THR A 8 8.39 -56.86 14.92
N VAL A 9 8.31 -57.69 13.88
CA VAL A 9 8.50 -57.24 12.49
C VAL A 9 7.37 -56.30 12.06
N LEU A 10 6.12 -56.58 12.46
CA LEU A 10 4.98 -55.72 12.14
C LEU A 10 5.05 -54.35 12.85
N THR A 11 5.55 -54.31 14.09
CA THR A 11 5.71 -53.04 14.84
C THR A 11 6.87 -52.20 14.31
N ILE A 12 7.95 -52.81 13.84
CA ILE A 12 9.06 -52.10 13.19
C ILE A 12 8.62 -51.54 11.83
N LEU A 13 7.81 -52.28 11.07
CA LEU A 13 7.28 -51.80 9.78
C LEU A 13 6.29 -50.63 9.95
N PHE A 14 5.49 -50.62 11.02
CA PHE A 14 4.58 -49.51 11.35
C PHE A 14 5.34 -48.25 11.85
N ALA A 15 6.47 -48.44 12.54
CA ALA A 15 7.33 -47.34 13.00
C ALA A 15 8.05 -46.63 11.84
N ILE A 16 8.41 -47.36 10.77
CA ILE A 16 9.09 -46.77 9.60
C ILE A 16 8.11 -45.94 8.74
N ILE A 17 6.83 -46.29 8.69
CA ILE A 17 5.78 -45.50 8.00
C ILE A 17 5.42 -44.23 8.79
N SER A 18 5.76 -44.15 10.08
CA SER A 18 5.54 -42.98 10.93
C SER A 18 6.63 -41.90 10.80
N CYS A 19 7.74 -42.19 10.11
CA CYS A 19 8.86 -41.25 9.92
C CYS A 19 9.17 -40.94 8.43
N SER A 20 8.24 -41.21 7.53
CA SER A 20 8.34 -40.83 6.12
C SER A 20 6.99 -40.32 5.64
N GLY A 21 6.60 -39.17 6.19
CA GLY A 21 5.36 -38.47 5.90
C GLY A 21 5.59 -36.97 5.94
N CYS A 22 6.26 -36.49 4.89
CA CYS A 22 6.20 -35.11 4.39
C CYS A 22 6.70 -33.99 5.32
N ALA A 23 8.02 -33.79 5.33
CA ALA A 23 8.63 -32.47 5.36
C ALA A 23 8.30 -31.68 4.07
N LEU A 24 7.02 -31.56 3.74
CA LEU A 24 6.49 -30.95 2.53
C LEU A 24 5.23 -30.16 2.91
N TRP A 25 5.46 -29.06 3.62
CA TRP A 25 4.76 -27.78 3.40
C TRP A 25 5.69 -26.65 3.82
N ASP A 26 6.92 -26.67 3.28
CA ASP A 26 7.57 -25.44 2.82
C ASP A 26 7.21 -25.28 1.34
N ASN A 27 5.92 -25.28 1.02
CA ASN A 27 5.49 -24.43 -0.07
C ASN A 27 5.47 -23.06 0.58
N GLU A 28 6.53 -22.30 0.39
CA GLU A 28 6.49 -21.02 -0.34
C GLU A 28 5.07 -20.51 -0.64
N VAL A 29 4.24 -20.38 0.40
CA VAL A 29 3.29 -19.30 0.45
C VAL A 29 4.20 -18.13 0.74
N ASN A 30 4.68 -17.51 -0.33
CA ASN A 30 4.94 -16.08 -0.32
C ASN A 30 3.59 -15.44 0.05
N GLU A 31 3.21 -15.55 1.33
CA GLU A 31 2.19 -14.74 1.93
C GLU A 31 2.77 -13.33 1.88
N LEU A 32 2.52 -12.66 0.76
CA LEU A 32 2.62 -11.22 0.58
C LEU A 32 1.52 -10.58 1.47
N ASN A 33 1.56 -10.91 2.76
CA ASN A 33 0.73 -10.39 3.82
C ASN A 33 1.50 -9.24 4.44
N GLY A 34 1.69 -8.18 3.66
CA GLY A 34 2.22 -6.94 4.20
C GLY A 34 1.16 -6.34 5.08
N SER A 35 1.52 -5.96 6.30
CA SER A 35 0.64 -5.27 7.22
C SER A 35 1.21 -3.91 7.57
N ILE A 36 0.32 -2.93 7.72
CA ILE A 36 0.65 -1.68 8.40
C ILE A 36 0.25 -1.93 9.86
N THR A 37 1.13 -1.71 10.83
CA THR A 37 0.81 -2.03 12.23
C THR A 37 1.40 -1.01 13.18
N GLY A 38 0.61 -0.58 14.17
CA GLY A 38 1.15 -0.03 15.42
C GLY A 38 0.86 1.43 15.75
N ASN A 39 0.30 2.24 14.84
CA ASN A 39 -0.01 3.66 15.11
C ASN A 39 -1.47 4.01 14.83
N THR A 40 -1.92 5.10 15.45
CA THR A 40 -3.19 5.76 15.10
C THR A 40 -3.01 6.46 13.76
N TYR A 41 -3.87 6.17 12.79
CA TYR A 41 -3.84 6.77 11.46
C TYR A 41 -5.19 7.41 11.12
N ASN A 42 -5.14 8.44 10.28
CA ASN A 42 -6.31 8.95 9.56
C ASN A 42 -6.23 8.43 8.11
N ALA A 43 -7.21 7.63 7.73
CA ALA A 43 -7.35 7.04 6.40
C ALA A 43 -8.34 7.85 5.56
N GLY A 44 -7.87 8.42 4.44
CA GLY A 44 -8.70 9.05 3.43
C GLY A 44 -8.82 8.17 2.19
N PHE A 45 -10.02 8.10 1.63
CA PHE A 45 -10.32 7.37 0.40
C PHE A 45 -10.74 8.36 -0.69
N TYR A 46 -10.15 8.19 -1.86
CA TYR A 46 -10.28 9.14 -2.96
C TYR A 46 -10.62 8.44 -4.27
N THR A 47 -11.39 9.15 -5.11
CA THR A 47 -11.67 8.74 -6.48
C THR A 47 -10.38 8.74 -7.32
N ASN A 48 -10.48 8.24 -8.55
CA ASN A 48 -9.35 8.28 -9.48
C ASN A 48 -8.96 9.73 -9.88
N GLN A 49 -9.86 10.68 -9.66
CA GLN A 49 -9.67 12.13 -9.86
C GLN A 49 -9.23 12.87 -8.59
N GLY A 50 -9.01 12.14 -7.49
CA GLY A 50 -8.54 12.72 -6.23
C GLY A 50 -9.62 13.35 -5.35
N GLU A 51 -10.90 13.15 -5.65
CA GLU A 51 -11.99 13.64 -4.79
C GLU A 51 -12.14 12.73 -3.56
N ASN A 52 -12.11 13.31 -2.36
CA ASN A 52 -12.31 12.57 -1.12
C ASN A 52 -13.79 12.19 -0.96
N PHE A 53 -14.08 10.91 -0.73
CA PHE A 53 -15.45 10.43 -0.52
C PHE A 53 -15.66 9.73 0.82
N MET A 54 -14.58 9.42 1.55
CA MET A 54 -14.65 8.78 2.86
C MET A 54 -13.39 9.06 3.65
N ASN A 55 -13.55 9.37 4.94
CA ASN A 55 -12.47 9.43 5.92
C ASN A 55 -12.81 8.53 7.10
N VAL A 56 -11.82 7.76 7.56
CA VAL A 56 -11.94 6.86 8.69
C VAL A 56 -10.70 7.00 9.55
N SER A 57 -10.84 7.00 10.88
CA SER A 57 -9.72 7.01 11.81
C SER A 57 -9.83 5.84 12.76
N GLY A 58 -8.69 5.38 13.27
CA GLY A 58 -8.64 4.30 14.26
C GLY A 58 -7.27 4.20 14.90
N GLN A 59 -7.21 3.49 16.03
CA GLN A 59 -5.99 3.32 16.81
C GLN A 59 -5.05 2.27 16.21
N LYS A 60 -5.63 1.28 15.51
CA LYS A 60 -4.91 0.26 14.77
C LYS A 60 -5.45 0.21 13.36
N ILE A 61 -4.61 0.57 12.39
CA ILE A 61 -4.91 0.38 10.97
C ILE A 61 -3.95 -0.66 10.43
N ASP A 62 -4.52 -1.65 9.74
CA ASP A 62 -3.83 -2.62 8.91
C ASP A 62 -4.36 -2.56 7.47
N LEU A 63 -3.53 -2.90 6.51
CA LEU A 63 -3.86 -3.01 5.10
C LEU A 63 -3.38 -4.38 4.67
N GLN A 64 -4.26 -5.17 4.05
CA GLN A 64 -3.93 -6.50 3.57
C GLN A 64 -4.20 -6.61 2.08
N SER A 65 -3.23 -7.19 1.37
CA SER A 65 -3.35 -7.53 -0.03
C SER A 65 -4.15 -8.81 -0.19
N ASN A 66 -5.16 -8.82 -1.05
CA ASN A 66 -5.77 -10.08 -1.46
C ASN A 66 -4.97 -10.69 -2.61
N VAL A 67 -4.78 -12.00 -2.64
CA VAL A 67 -4.07 -12.70 -3.73
C VAL A 67 -5.08 -13.42 -4.61
N ILE A 68 -4.94 -13.29 -5.93
CA ILE A 68 -5.71 -14.04 -6.93
C ILE A 68 -4.81 -14.96 -7.73
N LYS A 69 -5.38 -16.03 -8.29
CA LYS A 69 -4.68 -16.95 -9.18
C LYS A 69 -4.95 -16.58 -10.63
N GLU A 70 -3.96 -16.06 -11.32
CA GLU A 70 -4.04 -15.74 -12.75
C GLU A 70 -3.51 -16.90 -13.58
N LYS A 71 -4.24 -17.28 -14.63
CA LYS A 71 -3.84 -18.36 -15.52
C LYS A 71 -2.71 -17.86 -16.43
N THR A 72 -1.55 -18.49 -16.36
CA THR A 72 -0.39 -18.14 -17.20
C THR A 72 -0.05 -19.29 -18.13
N TYR A 73 0.58 -18.97 -19.27
CA TYR A 73 1.10 -19.97 -20.19
C TYR A 73 2.62 -19.88 -20.18
N ASN A 74 3.28 -20.99 -19.87
CA ASN A 74 4.72 -21.15 -20.00
C ASN A 74 5.00 -22.09 -21.18
N SER A 75 5.90 -21.71 -22.08
CA SER A 75 6.28 -22.51 -23.25
C SER A 75 6.76 -23.92 -22.88
N ASP A 76 7.33 -24.07 -21.67
CA ASP A 76 7.99 -25.30 -21.25
C ASP A 76 7.04 -26.25 -20.50
N ASN A 77 6.06 -25.68 -19.77
CA ASN A 77 5.16 -26.44 -18.87
C ASN A 77 3.67 -26.32 -19.22
N GLY A 78 3.30 -25.61 -20.29
CA GLY A 78 1.91 -25.40 -20.70
C GLY A 78 1.16 -24.41 -19.80
N TRP A 79 -0.15 -24.63 -19.63
CA TRP A 79 -1.00 -23.75 -18.81
C TRP A 79 -0.78 -23.99 -17.31
N GLY A 80 -0.42 -22.94 -16.58
CA GLY A 80 -0.29 -22.92 -15.13
C GLY A 80 -1.08 -21.78 -14.48
N TYR A 81 -0.86 -21.58 -13.18
CA TYR A 81 -1.42 -20.46 -12.42
C TYR A 81 -0.30 -19.75 -11.66
N ASN A 82 -0.21 -18.44 -11.82
CA ASN A 82 0.62 -17.58 -10.98
C ASN A 82 -0.25 -16.90 -9.92
N GLN A 83 0.30 -16.75 -8.72
CA GLN A 83 -0.31 -15.92 -7.68
C GLN A 83 0.04 -14.46 -7.98
N THR A 84 -0.98 -13.67 -8.30
CA THR A 84 -0.88 -12.23 -8.54
C THR A 84 -1.66 -11.51 -7.45
N LEU A 85 -1.17 -10.37 -7.00
CA LEU A 85 -1.89 -9.55 -6.04
C LEU A 85 -3.12 -8.90 -6.69
N SER A 86 -4.26 -9.02 -6.01
CA SER A 86 -5.54 -8.45 -6.41
C SER A 86 -5.51 -6.92 -6.40
N SER A 87 -6.38 -6.31 -7.21
CA SER A 87 -6.70 -4.88 -7.07
C SER A 87 -7.60 -4.58 -5.88
N VAL A 88 -8.14 -5.62 -5.23
CA VAL A 88 -8.90 -5.53 -3.98
C VAL A 88 -7.94 -5.60 -2.82
N VAL A 89 -7.99 -4.60 -1.95
CA VAL A 89 -7.27 -4.58 -0.67
C VAL A 89 -8.27 -4.52 0.48
N THR A 90 -7.89 -5.11 1.60
CA THR A 90 -8.69 -5.12 2.83
C THR A 90 -8.06 -4.17 3.83
N VAL A 91 -8.73 -3.06 4.12
CA VAL A 91 -8.35 -2.13 5.18
C VAL A 91 -9.00 -2.59 6.49
N ILE A 92 -8.22 -2.77 7.54
CA ILE A 92 -8.70 -3.18 8.85
C ILE A 92 -8.46 -2.03 9.82
N ILE A 93 -9.53 -1.49 10.40
CA ILE A 93 -9.48 -0.38 11.34
C ILE A 93 -10.13 -0.83 12.64
N ASP A 94 -9.34 -0.91 13.71
CA ASP A 94 -9.77 -1.36 15.04
C ASP A 94 -10.57 -2.68 14.99
N GLY A 95 -10.12 -3.61 14.15
CA GLY A 95 -10.73 -4.93 13.95
C GLY A 95 -11.96 -4.96 13.03
N LYS A 96 -12.37 -3.83 12.44
CA LYS A 96 -13.44 -3.77 11.43
C LYS A 96 -12.85 -3.64 10.04
N THR A 97 -13.47 -4.26 9.04
CA THR A 97 -12.92 -4.37 7.68
C THR A 97 -13.64 -3.47 6.69
N ILE A 98 -12.87 -2.89 5.77
CA ILE A 98 -13.33 -2.20 4.56
C ILE A 98 -12.60 -2.84 3.38
N GLU A 99 -13.33 -3.42 2.44
CA GLU A 99 -12.76 -3.92 1.20
C GLU A 99 -12.84 -2.82 0.14
N SER A 100 -11.70 -2.45 -0.45
CA SER A 100 -11.61 -1.43 -1.48
C SER A 100 -10.97 -1.99 -2.74
N CYS A 101 -11.59 -1.71 -3.89
CA CYS A 101 -11.06 -2.08 -5.20
C CYS A 101 -10.79 -0.83 -6.02
N GLY A 102 -9.52 -0.57 -6.32
CA GLY A 102 -9.13 0.44 -7.31
C GLY A 102 -9.10 1.90 -6.85
N SER A 103 -9.52 2.21 -5.62
CA SER A 103 -9.47 3.57 -5.06
C SER A 103 -8.05 3.98 -4.66
N THR A 104 -7.79 5.29 -4.69
CA THR A 104 -6.60 5.88 -4.07
C THR A 104 -6.84 5.98 -2.56
N MET A 105 -5.87 5.58 -1.74
CA MET A 105 -5.96 5.67 -0.28
C MET A 105 -4.73 6.34 0.30
N ILE A 106 -4.93 7.19 1.31
CA ILE A 106 -3.87 7.87 2.05
C ILE A 106 -4.06 7.60 3.54
N PHE A 107 -3.06 7.02 4.19
CA PHE A 107 -3.04 6.75 5.62
C PHE A 107 -1.96 7.63 6.27
N ALA A 108 -2.38 8.72 6.89
CA ALA A 108 -1.48 9.65 7.58
C ALA A 108 -1.41 9.31 9.07
N GLU A 109 -0.21 9.11 9.60
CA GLU A 109 0.00 8.89 11.03
C GLU A 109 -0.50 10.11 11.82
N ASN A 110 -1.02 9.88 13.03
CA ASN A 110 -1.56 10.94 13.85
C ASN A 110 -0.57 12.12 14.05
N GLY A 111 -1.08 13.33 13.82
CA GLY A 111 -0.31 14.57 13.86
C GLY A 111 0.60 14.80 12.65
N LEU A 112 0.52 13.99 11.59
CA LEU A 112 0.99 14.36 10.26
C LEU A 112 -0.21 14.92 9.48
N ASN A 113 -0.26 16.25 9.35
CA ASN A 113 -1.35 16.93 8.64
C ASN A 113 -0.82 17.54 7.34
N PRO A 114 -1.62 17.54 6.26
CA PRO A 114 -1.25 18.28 5.06
C PRO A 114 -1.22 19.77 5.36
N GLU A 115 -0.27 20.48 4.76
CA GLU A 115 -0.21 21.95 4.79
C GLU A 115 -1.17 22.55 3.77
N VAL A 116 -1.48 21.80 2.71
CA VAL A 116 -2.44 22.17 1.67
C VAL A 116 -3.32 20.98 1.31
N ASP A 117 -4.62 21.19 1.31
CA ASP A 117 -5.61 20.33 0.66
C ASP A 117 -6.09 21.02 -0.62
N PHE A 118 -5.74 20.45 -1.78
CA PHE A 118 -6.01 21.07 -3.08
C PHE A 118 -7.48 20.96 -3.51
N ASN A 119 -8.26 20.10 -2.85
CA ASN A 119 -9.68 19.93 -3.10
C ASN A 119 -10.56 20.71 -2.12
N SER A 120 -9.96 21.37 -1.12
CA SER A 120 -10.68 22.25 -0.22
C SER A 120 -11.33 23.42 -0.98
N PRO A 121 -12.59 23.79 -0.69
CA PRO A 121 -13.26 24.92 -1.33
C PRO A 121 -12.57 26.27 -1.07
N GLU A 122 -11.68 26.36 -0.08
CA GLU A 122 -10.83 27.53 0.19
C GLU A 122 -9.70 27.71 -0.85
N VAL A 123 -9.38 26.64 -1.59
CA VAL A 123 -8.46 26.69 -2.73
C VAL A 123 -9.24 27.18 -3.95
N ILE A 124 -9.11 28.48 -4.24
CA ILE A 124 -9.67 29.08 -5.47
C ILE A 124 -9.04 28.38 -6.68
N LYS A 125 -9.82 27.52 -7.35
CA LYS A 125 -9.51 26.94 -8.66
C LYS A 125 -9.55 28.07 -9.70
N SER A 126 -8.40 28.63 -10.02
CA SER A 126 -8.27 29.51 -11.17
C SER A 126 -8.34 28.65 -12.43
N THR A 127 -9.30 28.91 -13.30
CA THR A 127 -9.41 28.31 -14.62
C THR A 127 -8.12 28.54 -15.39
N SER A 128 -7.34 27.49 -15.62
CA SER A 128 -6.26 27.50 -16.60
C SER A 128 -6.79 26.98 -17.93
N ASP A 129 -6.56 27.76 -18.98
CA ASP A 129 -7.05 27.54 -20.34
C ASP A 129 -6.38 26.32 -20.98
N GLY A 130 -6.78 25.11 -20.58
CA GLY A 130 -6.71 23.85 -21.33
C GLY A 130 -5.40 23.37 -21.98
N SER A 131 -4.25 24.00 -21.76
CA SER A 131 -3.06 23.84 -22.63
C SER A 131 -1.76 23.45 -21.91
N PHE A 132 -1.80 22.88 -20.71
CA PHE A 132 -0.57 22.54 -19.99
C PHE A 132 -0.57 21.09 -19.53
N GLY A 133 0.45 20.34 -19.95
CA GLY A 133 0.69 18.97 -19.49
C GLY A 133 0.87 18.92 -17.98
N ASP A 134 0.49 17.79 -17.39
CA ASP A 134 0.27 17.58 -15.94
C ASP A 134 1.41 18.12 -15.05
N ASN A 135 2.67 18.08 -15.50
CA ASN A 135 3.82 18.60 -14.74
C ASN A 135 3.83 20.12 -14.57
N VAL A 136 3.37 20.89 -15.57
CA VAL A 136 3.30 22.36 -15.47
C VAL A 136 2.14 22.78 -14.55
N PHE A 137 1.08 21.97 -14.51
CA PHE A 137 -0.04 22.17 -13.59
C PHE A 137 0.39 22.00 -12.13
N ILE A 138 1.19 20.97 -11.81
CA ILE A 138 1.69 20.79 -10.44
C ILE A 138 2.65 21.90 -10.01
N ALA A 139 3.63 22.26 -10.85
CA ALA A 139 4.56 23.34 -10.50
C ALA A 139 3.83 24.66 -10.24
N SER A 140 2.84 25.01 -11.07
CA SER A 140 2.05 26.24 -10.89
C SER A 140 1.19 26.21 -9.61
N ILE A 141 0.55 25.08 -9.31
CA ILE A 141 -0.21 24.90 -8.07
C ILE A 141 0.72 24.99 -6.86
N VAL A 142 1.80 24.21 -6.83
CA VAL A 142 2.71 24.17 -5.68
C VAL A 142 3.38 25.54 -5.47
N ASN A 143 3.77 26.24 -6.54
CA ASN A 143 4.34 27.60 -6.43
C ASN A 143 3.33 28.61 -5.84
N LYS A 144 2.04 28.48 -6.17
CA LYS A 144 0.99 29.32 -5.57
C LYS A 144 0.92 29.15 -4.05
N TYR A 145 1.17 27.94 -3.56
CA TYR A 145 1.16 27.63 -2.13
C TYR A 145 2.55 27.63 -1.49
N LYS A 146 3.59 28.12 -2.17
CA LYS A 146 4.99 28.10 -1.66
C LYS A 146 5.13 28.63 -0.24
N ASN A 147 4.37 29.68 0.10
CA ASN A 147 4.43 30.33 1.40
C ASN A 147 3.80 29.51 2.54
N TYR A 148 2.98 28.50 2.20
CA TYR A 148 2.40 27.57 3.16
C TYR A 148 3.41 26.50 3.57
N PHE A 149 4.40 26.22 2.72
CA PHE A 149 5.41 25.21 2.99
C PHE A 149 6.51 25.75 3.90
N GLY A 150 6.54 25.30 5.16
CA GLY A 150 7.50 25.76 6.15
C GLY A 150 8.91 25.14 6.02
N LYS A 151 9.00 23.95 5.42
CA LYS A 151 10.19 23.09 5.49
C LYS A 151 10.90 22.91 4.15
N SER A 152 12.07 22.27 4.17
CA SER A 152 12.95 22.21 2.99
C SER A 152 12.46 21.34 1.84
N ARG A 153 11.61 20.35 2.12
CA ARG A 153 11.06 19.44 1.09
C ARG A 153 9.54 19.47 1.11
N VAL A 154 8.94 19.51 -0.07
CA VAL A 154 7.49 19.45 -0.28
C VAL A 154 7.13 18.10 -0.87
N VAL A 155 6.16 17.42 -0.28
CA VAL A 155 5.64 16.12 -0.73
C VAL A 155 4.24 16.33 -1.26
N VAL A 156 4.06 16.21 -2.57
CA VAL A 156 2.77 16.35 -3.23
C VAL A 156 2.21 14.96 -3.50
N ILE A 157 0.99 14.70 -3.02
CA ILE A 157 0.26 13.47 -3.30
C ILE A 157 -0.77 13.75 -4.38
N GLN A 158 -0.84 12.86 -5.36
CA GLN A 158 -1.72 12.96 -6.52
C GLN A 158 -2.55 11.69 -6.68
N SER A 159 -3.70 11.84 -7.31
CA SER A 159 -4.52 10.72 -7.77
C SER A 159 -3.77 9.89 -8.82
N GLN A 160 -4.32 8.72 -9.15
CA GLN A 160 -3.80 7.88 -10.24
C GLN A 160 -3.75 8.61 -11.59
N LEU A 161 -4.67 9.56 -11.81
CA LEU A 161 -4.75 10.38 -13.02
C LEU A 161 -3.87 11.63 -12.97
N GLY A 162 -3.17 11.87 -11.86
CA GLY A 162 -2.27 13.02 -11.70
C GLY A 162 -2.90 14.25 -11.06
N ASP A 163 -4.19 14.21 -10.69
CA ASP A 163 -4.85 15.31 -10.00
C ASP A 163 -4.25 15.49 -8.59
N PRO A 164 -3.76 16.70 -8.23
CA PRO A 164 -3.22 16.94 -6.90
C PRO A 164 -4.30 16.81 -5.82
N ILE A 165 -3.99 16.04 -4.77
CA ILE A 165 -4.89 15.78 -3.62
C ILE A 165 -4.48 16.67 -2.46
N CYS A 166 -3.25 16.52 -1.97
CA CYS A 166 -2.74 17.29 -0.85
C CYS A 166 -1.21 17.41 -0.91
N ALA A 167 -0.67 18.32 -0.12
CA ALA A 167 0.78 18.48 0.04
C ALA A 167 1.17 18.59 1.51
N TYR A 168 2.31 17.97 1.83
CA TYR A 168 2.98 18.03 3.12
C TYR A 168 4.34 18.71 2.95
N SER A 169 4.93 19.21 4.04
CA SER A 169 6.35 19.56 4.05
C SER A 169 7.11 18.88 5.18
N GLY A 170 8.38 18.56 4.89
CA GLY A 170 9.32 17.86 5.76
C GLY A 170 10.74 18.41 5.62
N ASN A 171 11.55 18.34 6.67
CA ASN A 171 13.00 18.53 6.55
C ASN A 171 13.67 17.22 6.14
N GLU A 172 13.24 16.12 6.75
CA GLU A 172 13.71 14.77 6.46
C GLU A 172 12.59 13.97 5.79
N VAL A 173 12.74 13.72 4.49
CA VAL A 173 11.76 12.97 3.70
C VAL A 173 12.45 11.86 2.94
N TYR A 174 11.96 10.62 3.13
CA TYR A 174 12.38 9.45 2.36
C TYR A 174 11.19 8.51 2.11
N TRP A 175 11.37 7.54 1.23
CA TRP A 175 10.33 6.60 0.83
C TRP A 175 10.84 5.16 0.84
N GLU A 176 9.91 4.24 1.05
CA GLU A 176 10.12 2.80 1.00
C GLU A 176 8.94 2.15 0.27
N VAL A 177 9.23 1.28 -0.69
CA VAL A 177 8.20 0.48 -1.36
C VAL A 177 7.90 -0.74 -0.50
N CYS A 178 6.64 -0.90 -0.10
CA CYS A 178 6.20 -2.04 0.67
C CYS A 178 6.15 -3.26 -0.26
N GLN A 179 7.11 -4.19 -0.13
CA GLN A 179 7.17 -5.39 -0.99
C GLN A 179 5.90 -6.25 -0.87
N ASP A 180 5.35 -6.29 0.34
CA ASP A 180 4.22 -7.15 0.67
C ASP A 180 2.84 -6.44 0.48
N LEU A 181 2.85 -5.17 0.03
CA LEU A 181 1.66 -4.38 -0.29
C LEU A 181 1.79 -3.76 -1.70
N PRO A 182 1.11 -4.31 -2.72
CA PRO A 182 1.23 -3.86 -4.10
C PRO A 182 0.71 -2.43 -4.22
N LYS A 183 1.40 -1.63 -5.04
CA LYS A 183 1.02 -0.24 -5.33
C LYS A 183 0.89 0.61 -4.05
N THR A 184 1.58 0.22 -2.97
CA THR A 184 1.65 0.97 -1.72
C THR A 184 3.07 1.47 -1.53
N THR A 185 3.21 2.76 -1.25
CA THR A 185 4.48 3.38 -0.87
C THR A 185 4.35 3.95 0.54
N LYS A 186 5.36 3.72 1.37
CA LYS A 186 5.51 4.37 2.66
C LYS A 186 6.40 5.59 2.50
N LEU A 187 5.89 6.76 2.81
CA LEU A 187 6.63 8.00 2.90
C LEU A 187 6.89 8.28 4.39
N MET A 188 8.12 8.64 4.72
CA MET A 188 8.49 9.09 6.06
C MET A 188 8.77 10.58 5.99
N ILE A 189 8.04 11.37 6.80
CA ILE A 189 8.13 12.83 6.85
C ILE A 189 8.41 13.23 8.30
N ASP A 190 9.63 13.70 8.57
CA ASP A 190 10.09 14.09 9.92
C ASP A 190 9.77 13.04 11.01
N GLY A 191 10.01 11.76 10.68
CA GLY A 191 9.78 10.63 11.59
C GLY A 191 8.35 10.10 11.64
N LYS A 192 7.39 10.68 10.91
CA LYS A 192 6.01 10.20 10.82
C LYS A 192 5.73 9.47 9.51
N ALA A 193 4.95 8.40 9.58
CA ALA A 193 4.60 7.61 8.42
C ALA A 193 3.37 8.16 7.66
N LEU A 194 3.46 8.11 6.34
CA LEU A 194 2.38 8.37 5.40
C LEU A 194 2.36 7.23 4.39
N TYR A 195 1.36 6.36 4.49
CA TYR A 195 1.18 5.30 3.49
C TYR A 195 0.25 5.79 2.40
N ILE A 196 0.66 5.61 1.15
CA ILE A 196 -0.16 5.93 -0.01
C ILE A 196 -0.35 4.67 -0.84
N HIS A 197 -1.60 4.34 -1.15
CA HIS A 197 -1.95 3.21 -2.00
C HIS A 197 -2.61 3.72 -3.28
N ARG A 198 -2.11 3.25 -4.43
CA ARG A 198 -2.54 3.66 -5.76
C ARG A 198 -2.59 5.18 -5.90
N ALA A 199 -1.53 5.85 -5.46
CA ALA A 199 -1.34 7.28 -5.62
C ALA A 199 -0.03 7.54 -6.35
N ASN A 200 0.04 8.68 -7.03
CA ASN A 200 1.31 9.23 -7.50
C ASN A 200 1.84 10.20 -6.45
N PHE A 201 3.15 10.39 -6.39
CA PHE A 201 3.75 11.39 -5.49
C PHE A 201 5.00 12.03 -6.08
N GLN A 202 5.29 13.25 -5.63
CA GLN A 202 6.51 13.97 -5.96
C GLN A 202 7.12 14.56 -4.68
N ILE A 203 8.44 14.41 -4.52
CA ILE A 203 9.21 15.06 -3.45
C ILE A 203 10.05 16.15 -4.10
N ILE A 204 9.77 17.41 -3.77
CA ILE A 204 10.34 18.59 -4.41
C ILE A 204 11.20 19.35 -3.39
N ASP A 205 12.40 19.74 -3.78
CA ASP A 205 13.21 20.69 -3.00
C ASP A 205 12.53 22.06 -3.05
N LYS A 206 12.25 22.65 -1.89
CA LYS A 206 11.53 23.93 -1.80
C LYS A 206 12.25 25.07 -2.54
N ASN A 207 13.58 25.00 -2.73
CA ASN A 207 14.31 26.02 -3.47
C ASN A 207 14.04 26.00 -4.99
N LEU A 208 13.40 24.94 -5.50
CA LEU A 208 12.96 24.85 -6.90
C LEU A 208 11.57 25.46 -7.13
N LEU A 209 10.86 25.81 -6.06
CA LEU A 209 9.53 26.43 -6.08
C LEU A 209 9.62 27.96 -6.09
#